data_AF-A0A7G5BZY4-F1
#
_entry.id   AF-A0A7G5BZY4-F1
#
_cell.length_a   1.000
_cell.length_b   1.000
_cell.length_c   1.000
_cell.angle_alpha   90.00
_cell.angle_beta   90.00
_cell.angle_gamma   90.00
#
_symmetry.space_group_name_H-M   'P 1'
#
loop_
_entity.id
_entity.type
_entity.pdbx_description
1 polymer ?
#
loop_
_entity_poly.entity_id
_entity_poly.type
_entity_poly.pdbx_seq_one_letter_code
_entity_poly.pdbx_strand_id
1 'polypeptide(L)'
;MDETAFRKLAAEDSSFSWRIMKALSHRIRNHNRELTQRIGNDLQEVSAQLDDNARGIHRGIENIAASAGEIELNEKRLAEQIKDVQQLSGQIVSTLSFLQQVARQTQILGLNAGIEASRSGEFGRGFLIIAEEIRKLSVQSKENAEKIAALTERIGAKMSSVAEASEDSARRSNEQASATRQMVVSTQEVTQLAQRLGELSESLKA
;
A
#
# COMPACT_ATOMS: atom_id res chain seq x y z
N MET A 1 -44.46 -26.38 -81.59
CA MET A 1 -43.16 -26.80 -81.06
C MET A 1 -43.25 -28.29 -80.77
N ASP A 2 -42.31 -29.07 -81.28
CA ASP A 2 -42.22 -30.51 -81.03
C ASP A 2 -41.88 -30.77 -79.55
N GLU A 3 -42.50 -31.77 -78.94
CA GLU A 3 -42.35 -32.11 -77.50
C GLU A 3 -40.87 -32.40 -77.15
N THR A 4 -40.12 -32.92 -78.11
CA THR A 4 -38.67 -33.15 -78.02
C THR A 4 -37.84 -31.86 -77.90
N ALA A 5 -38.23 -30.79 -78.59
CA ALA A 5 -37.54 -29.50 -78.52
C ALA A 5 -37.80 -28.78 -77.19
N PHE A 6 -39.01 -28.88 -76.64
CA PHE A 6 -39.35 -28.34 -75.32
C PHE A 6 -38.62 -29.09 -74.20
N ARG A 7 -38.57 -30.44 -74.27
CA ARG A 7 -37.80 -31.26 -73.32
C ARG A 7 -36.29 -30.97 -73.36
N LYS A 8 -35.71 -30.71 -74.54
CA LYS A 8 -34.31 -30.30 -74.67
C LYS A 8 -34.03 -28.93 -74.02
N LEU A 9 -34.88 -27.94 -74.28
CA LEU A 9 -34.75 -26.60 -73.71
C LEU A 9 -34.88 -26.63 -72.17
N ALA A 10 -35.85 -27.38 -71.64
CA ALA A 10 -36.03 -27.55 -70.20
C ALA A 10 -34.87 -28.31 -69.53
N ALA A 11 -34.24 -29.26 -70.24
CA ALA A 11 -33.07 -29.99 -69.76
C ALA A 11 -31.79 -29.12 -69.79
N GLU A 12 -31.62 -28.27 -70.81
CA GLU A 12 -30.52 -27.29 -70.88
C GLU A 12 -30.64 -26.23 -69.78
N ASP A 13 -31.84 -25.71 -69.53
CA ASP A 13 -32.09 -24.73 -68.47
C ASP A 13 -31.90 -25.32 -67.06
N SER A 14 -32.35 -26.57 -66.85
CA SER A 14 -32.06 -27.33 -65.62
C SER A 14 -30.55 -27.60 -65.43
N SER A 15 -29.83 -27.91 -66.49
CA SER A 15 -28.37 -28.13 -66.47
C SER A 15 -27.61 -26.83 -66.14
N PHE A 16 -28.05 -25.70 -66.69
CA PHE A 16 -27.49 -24.39 -66.39
C PHE A 16 -27.74 -23.98 -64.93
N SER A 17 -28.97 -24.13 -64.44
CA SER A 17 -29.34 -23.87 -63.05
C SER A 17 -28.55 -24.76 -62.07
N TRP A 18 -28.37 -26.04 -62.38
CA TRP A 18 -27.52 -26.96 -61.60
C TRP A 18 -26.06 -26.52 -61.55
N ARG A 19 -25.49 -26.03 -62.67
CA ARG A 19 -24.11 -25.50 -62.71
C ARG A 19 -23.95 -24.26 -61.83
N ILE A 20 -24.92 -23.34 -61.84
CA ILE A 20 -24.93 -22.15 -60.98
C ILE A 20 -25.02 -22.58 -59.51
N MET A 21 -25.96 -23.46 -59.16
CA MET A 21 -26.12 -23.95 -57.79
C MET A 21 -24.87 -24.67 -57.28
N LYS A 22 -24.20 -25.47 -58.13
CA LYS A 22 -22.93 -26.12 -57.79
C LYS A 22 -21.81 -25.11 -57.56
N ALA A 23 -21.69 -24.10 -58.43
CA ALA A 23 -20.70 -23.04 -58.29
C ALA A 23 -20.94 -22.18 -57.03
N LEU A 24 -22.19 -21.84 -56.75
CA LEU A 24 -22.59 -21.11 -55.54
C LEU A 24 -22.32 -21.93 -54.28
N SER A 25 -22.70 -23.22 -54.27
CA SER A 25 -22.42 -24.13 -53.15
C SER A 25 -20.92 -24.24 -52.88
N HIS A 26 -20.11 -24.36 -53.93
CA HIS A 26 -18.65 -24.37 -53.80
C HIS A 26 -18.10 -23.05 -53.25
N ARG A 27 -18.61 -21.90 -53.73
CA ARG A 27 -18.22 -20.57 -53.24
C ARG A 27 -18.60 -20.39 -51.77
N ILE A 28 -19.81 -20.75 -51.36
CA ILE A 28 -20.27 -20.69 -49.96
C ILE A 28 -19.40 -21.59 -49.08
N ARG A 29 -19.11 -22.82 -49.51
CA ARG A 29 -18.27 -23.75 -48.76
C ARG A 29 -16.86 -23.22 -48.55
N ASN A 30 -16.26 -22.65 -49.59
CA ASN A 30 -14.94 -22.03 -49.51
C ASN A 30 -14.94 -20.81 -48.58
N HIS A 31 -15.94 -19.94 -48.71
CA HIS A 31 -16.05 -18.75 -47.86
C HIS A 31 -16.27 -19.11 -46.40
N ASN A 32 -17.14 -20.09 -46.11
CA ASN A 32 -17.33 -20.61 -44.75
C ASN A 32 -16.04 -21.20 -44.19
N ARG A 33 -15.29 -21.98 -44.98
CA ARG A 33 -13.99 -22.54 -44.55
C ARG A 33 -12.98 -21.44 -44.21
N GLU A 34 -12.91 -20.39 -45.02
CA GLU A 34 -12.03 -19.24 -44.75
C GLU A 34 -12.47 -18.47 -43.50
N LEU A 35 -13.76 -18.20 -43.33
CA LEU A 35 -14.31 -17.57 -42.13
C LEU A 35 -14.00 -18.38 -40.86
N THR A 36 -14.25 -19.69 -40.88
CA THR A 36 -13.96 -20.59 -39.77
C THR A 36 -12.47 -20.58 -39.41
N GLN A 37 -11.59 -20.58 -40.42
CA GLN A 37 -10.14 -20.52 -40.19
C GLN A 37 -9.71 -19.18 -39.58
N ARG A 38 -10.25 -18.05 -40.07
CA ARG A 38 -9.98 -16.72 -39.52
C ARG A 38 -10.43 -16.63 -38.06
N ILE A 39 -11.68 -17.02 -37.77
CA ILE A 39 -12.22 -17.03 -36.39
C ILE A 39 -11.37 -17.93 -35.50
N GLY A 40 -10.98 -19.12 -35.95
CA GLY A 40 -10.11 -20.01 -35.19
C GLY A 40 -8.77 -19.37 -34.83
N ASN A 41 -8.13 -18.69 -35.77
CA ASN A 41 -6.86 -17.98 -35.52
C ASN A 41 -7.04 -16.81 -34.55
N ASP A 42 -8.06 -15.97 -34.75
CA ASP A 42 -8.34 -14.82 -33.88
C ASP A 42 -8.64 -15.27 -32.45
N LEU A 43 -9.41 -16.36 -32.27
CA LEU A 43 -9.69 -16.95 -30.96
C LEU A 43 -8.43 -17.49 -30.29
N GLN A 44 -7.52 -18.09 -31.04
CA GLN A 44 -6.25 -18.58 -30.50
C GLN A 44 -5.36 -17.41 -30.03
N GLU A 45 -5.31 -16.34 -30.81
CA GLU A 45 -4.56 -15.13 -30.46
C GLU A 45 -5.12 -14.48 -29.19
N VAL A 46 -6.44 -14.28 -29.13
CA VAL A 46 -7.11 -13.70 -27.95
C VAL A 46 -6.94 -14.60 -26.71
N SER A 47 -7.05 -15.93 -26.87
CA SER A 47 -6.81 -16.89 -25.79
C SER A 47 -5.39 -16.76 -25.23
N ALA A 48 -4.38 -16.74 -26.10
CA ALA A 48 -2.99 -16.60 -25.69
C ALA A 48 -2.71 -15.25 -24.99
N GLN A 49 -3.27 -14.15 -25.51
CA GLN A 49 -3.15 -12.83 -24.89
C GLN A 49 -3.81 -12.77 -23.51
N LEU A 50 -5.00 -13.36 -23.35
CA LEU A 50 -5.69 -13.41 -22.05
C LEU A 50 -4.91 -14.24 -21.03
N ASP A 51 -4.34 -15.38 -21.43
CA ASP A 51 -3.54 -16.21 -20.55
C ASP A 51 -2.25 -15.49 -20.09
N ASP A 52 -1.54 -14.81 -21.00
CA ASP A 52 -0.35 -14.03 -20.65
C ASP A 52 -0.70 -12.86 -19.70
N ASN A 53 -1.77 -12.12 -20.01
CA ASN A 53 -2.27 -11.05 -19.16
C ASN A 53 -2.67 -11.57 -17.77
N ALA A 54 -3.36 -12.71 -17.68
CA ALA A 54 -3.74 -13.33 -16.41
C ALA A 54 -2.49 -13.71 -15.58
N ARG A 55 -1.46 -14.29 -16.21
CA ARG A 55 -0.18 -14.58 -15.53
C ARG A 55 0.54 -13.30 -15.08
N GLY A 56 0.47 -12.23 -15.85
CA GLY A 56 1.00 -10.92 -15.49
C GLY A 56 0.30 -10.33 -14.26
N ILE A 57 -1.03 -10.36 -14.25
CA ILE A 57 -1.85 -9.93 -13.12
C ILE A 57 -1.57 -10.78 -11.88
N HIS A 58 -1.46 -12.11 -12.02
CA HIS A 58 -1.17 -13.01 -10.90
C HIS A 58 0.16 -12.68 -10.21
N ARG A 59 1.23 -12.44 -11.00
CA ARG A 59 2.52 -11.97 -10.45
C ARG A 59 2.39 -10.62 -9.74
N GLY A 60 1.59 -9.71 -10.28
CA GLY A 60 1.28 -8.43 -9.63
C GLY A 60 0.57 -8.61 -8.28
N ILE A 61 -0.41 -9.50 -8.22
CA ILE A 61 -1.13 -9.88 -6.99
C ILE A 61 -0.17 -10.43 -5.94
N GLU A 62 0.71 -11.37 -6.30
CA GLU A 62 1.69 -11.95 -5.37
C GLU A 62 2.61 -10.89 -4.77
N ASN A 63 3.12 -9.97 -5.60
CA ASN A 63 3.95 -8.85 -5.13
C ASN A 63 3.20 -7.91 -4.18
N ILE A 64 1.93 -7.60 -4.47
CA ILE A 64 1.08 -6.77 -3.61
C ILE A 64 0.80 -7.48 -2.28
N ALA A 65 0.53 -8.79 -2.30
CA ALA A 65 0.28 -9.57 -1.10
C ALA A 65 1.52 -9.66 -0.20
N ALA A 66 2.70 -9.89 -0.79
CA ALA A 66 3.97 -9.87 -0.07
C ALA A 66 4.23 -8.50 0.57
N SER A 67 4.04 -7.42 -0.19
CA SER A 67 4.20 -6.04 0.30
C SER A 67 3.25 -5.73 1.45
N ALA A 68 2.00 -6.17 1.38
CA ALA A 68 1.03 -6.00 2.47
C ALA A 68 1.48 -6.70 3.77
N GLY A 69 2.05 -7.90 3.66
CA GLY A 69 2.63 -8.63 4.78
C GLY A 69 3.85 -7.94 5.39
N GLU A 70 4.73 -7.38 4.56
CA GLU A 70 5.86 -6.57 5.04
C GLU A 70 5.41 -5.30 5.76
N ILE A 71 4.37 -4.63 5.25
CA ILE A 71 3.77 -3.47 5.93
C ILE A 71 3.27 -3.89 7.31
N GLU A 72 2.51 -5.00 7.42
CA GLU A 72 2.00 -5.47 8.73
C GLU A 72 3.13 -5.70 9.75
N LEU A 73 4.23 -6.32 9.34
CA LEU A 73 5.40 -6.52 10.20
C LEU A 73 6.07 -5.19 10.60
N ASN A 74 6.20 -4.27 9.65
CA ASN A 74 6.78 -2.95 9.91
C ASN A 74 5.92 -2.13 10.87
N GLU A 75 4.59 -2.16 10.73
CA GLU A 75 3.67 -1.46 11.62
C GLU A 75 3.73 -2.01 13.06
N LYS A 76 3.84 -3.33 13.23
CA LYS A 76 4.04 -3.94 14.57
C LYS A 76 5.33 -3.44 15.22
N ARG A 77 6.44 -3.43 14.47
CA ARG A 77 7.72 -2.93 14.97
C ARG A 77 7.65 -1.43 15.28
N LEU A 78 6.98 -0.65 14.45
CA LEU A 78 6.80 0.79 14.68
C LEU A 78 6.00 1.04 15.95
N ALA A 79 4.94 0.28 16.21
CA ALA A 79 4.16 0.37 17.44
C ALA A 79 5.01 0.10 18.70
N GLU A 80 5.89 -0.90 18.65
CA GLU A 80 6.86 -1.18 19.74
C GLU A 80 7.81 0.01 19.95
N GLN A 81 8.39 0.54 18.88
CA GLN A 81 9.29 1.70 18.96
C GLN A 81 8.60 2.95 19.51
N ILE A 82 7.35 3.21 19.12
CA ILE A 82 6.56 4.31 19.67
C ILE A 82 6.39 4.15 21.18
N LYS A 83 6.04 2.95 21.63
CA LYS A 83 5.87 2.64 23.05
C LYS A 83 7.17 2.86 23.84
N ASP A 84 8.31 2.44 23.28
CA ASP A 84 9.62 2.63 23.90
C ASP A 84 9.96 4.13 24.04
N VAL A 85 9.71 4.92 23.00
CA VAL A 85 9.93 6.39 23.03
C VAL A 85 8.99 7.05 24.04
N GLN A 86 7.74 6.62 24.15
CA GLN A 86 6.80 7.12 25.16
C GLN A 86 7.29 6.80 26.59
N GLN A 87 7.78 5.59 26.83
CA GLN A 87 8.35 5.20 28.12
C GLN A 87 9.59 6.03 28.47
N LEU A 88 10.53 6.19 27.54
CA LEU A 88 11.71 7.04 27.72
C LEU A 88 11.33 8.49 28.00
N SER A 89 10.34 9.01 27.26
CA SER A 89 9.82 10.37 27.49
C SER A 89 9.26 10.52 28.90
N GLY A 90 8.52 9.52 29.41
CA GLY A 90 8.04 9.50 30.79
C GLY A 90 9.16 9.50 31.83
N GLN A 91 10.22 8.73 31.60
CA GLN A 91 11.41 8.71 32.47
C GLN A 91 12.15 10.06 32.48
N ILE A 92 12.25 10.73 31.33
CA ILE A 92 12.81 12.08 31.23
C ILE A 92 11.99 13.07 32.06
N VAL A 93 10.65 13.06 31.93
CA VAL A 93 9.78 13.94 32.73
C VAL A 93 9.96 13.72 34.22
N SER A 94 10.04 12.46 34.67
CA SER A 94 10.31 12.13 36.08
C SER A 94 11.67 12.68 36.55
N THR A 95 12.71 12.51 35.74
CA THR A 95 14.07 13.03 36.03
C THR A 95 14.08 14.56 36.11
N LEU A 96 13.37 15.24 35.20
CA LEU A 96 13.26 16.69 35.21
C LEU A 96 12.51 17.20 36.45
N SER A 97 11.47 16.50 36.89
CA SER A 97 10.77 16.83 38.14
C SER A 97 11.70 16.78 39.36
N PHE A 98 12.54 15.73 39.43
CA PHE A 98 13.57 15.61 40.46
C PHE A 98 14.62 16.74 40.36
N LEU A 99 15.11 17.06 39.16
CA LEU A 99 16.06 18.17 38.96
C LEU A 99 15.47 19.52 39.38
N GLN A 100 14.19 19.78 39.09
CA GLN A 100 13.51 20.98 39.56
C GLN A 100 13.42 21.02 41.09
N GLN A 101 13.22 19.88 41.75
CA GLN A 101 13.23 19.80 43.21
C GLN A 101 14.61 20.12 43.78
N VAL A 102 15.68 19.54 43.21
CA VAL A 102 17.06 19.82 43.59
C VAL A 102 17.38 21.30 43.38
N ALA A 103 17.04 21.88 42.22
CA ALA A 103 17.25 23.29 41.94
C ALA A 103 16.53 24.20 42.96
N ARG A 104 15.28 23.88 43.33
CA ARG A 104 14.55 24.61 44.39
C ARG A 104 15.25 24.52 45.75
N GLN A 105 15.74 23.34 46.12
CA GLN A 105 16.43 23.14 47.39
C GLN A 105 17.77 23.89 47.43
N THR A 106 18.54 23.85 46.33
CA THR A 106 19.79 24.60 46.18
C THR A 106 19.54 26.10 46.21
N GLN A 107 18.43 26.58 45.62
CA GLN A 107 18.03 27.99 45.71
C GLN A 107 17.79 28.42 47.15
N ILE A 108 17.14 27.59 47.98
CA ILE A 108 16.90 27.86 49.41
C ILE A 108 18.22 27.83 50.19
N LEU A 109 19.11 26.88 49.91
CA LEU A 109 20.44 26.81 50.52
C LEU A 109 21.27 28.05 50.21
N GLY A 110 21.30 28.48 48.94
CA GLY A 110 21.97 29.72 48.52
C GLY A 110 21.38 30.95 49.20
N LEU A 111 20.06 31.03 49.36
CA LEU A 111 19.41 32.12 50.10
C LEU A 111 19.85 32.14 51.57
N ASN A 112 19.83 31.00 52.25
CA ASN A 112 20.25 30.89 53.65
C ASN A 112 21.73 31.27 53.83
N ALA A 113 22.59 30.82 52.91
CA ALA A 113 24.00 31.19 52.90
C ALA A 113 24.20 32.71 52.69
N GLY A 114 23.42 33.32 51.81
CA GLY A 114 23.46 34.78 51.58
C GLY A 114 23.01 35.59 52.81
N ILE A 115 22.00 35.10 53.54
CA ILE A 115 21.54 35.72 54.80
C ILE A 115 22.66 35.66 55.85
N GLU A 116 23.30 34.50 56.03
CA GLU A 116 24.36 34.33 57.04
C GLU A 116 25.65 35.09 56.66
N ALA A 117 25.97 35.17 55.36
CA ALA A 117 27.05 35.99 54.83
C ALA A 117 26.80 37.49 55.11
N SER A 118 25.56 37.96 54.92
CA SER A 118 25.18 39.34 55.24
C SER A 118 25.28 39.63 56.74
N ARG A 119 24.91 38.65 57.58
CA ARG A 119 24.99 38.74 59.05
C ARG A 119 26.43 38.84 59.56
N SER A 120 27.38 38.21 58.86
CA SER A 120 28.81 38.21 59.21
C SER A 120 29.55 39.51 58.83
N GLY A 121 28.85 40.51 58.27
CA GLY A 121 29.41 41.82 57.96
C GLY A 121 30.55 41.74 56.93
N GLU A 122 31.68 42.39 57.21
CA GLU A 122 32.82 42.44 56.27
C GLU A 122 33.42 41.05 55.98
N PHE A 123 33.43 40.16 56.97
CA PHE A 123 33.98 38.79 56.82
C PHE A 123 33.14 37.90 55.88
N GLY A 124 31.88 38.26 55.64
CA GLY A 124 30.96 37.49 54.80
C GLY A 124 30.89 37.95 53.33
N ARG A 125 31.54 39.06 52.95
CA ARG A 125 31.42 39.64 51.59
C ARG A 125 31.75 38.65 50.47
N GLY A 126 32.81 37.85 50.62
CA GLY A 126 33.18 36.83 49.63
C GLY A 126 32.16 35.69 49.54
N PHE A 127 31.60 35.27 50.68
CA PHE A 127 30.55 34.25 50.74
C PHE A 127 29.22 34.73 50.15
N LEU A 128 28.91 36.02 50.26
CA LEU A 128 27.70 36.62 49.68
C LEU A 128 27.70 36.49 48.15
N ILE A 129 28.83 36.77 47.50
CA ILE A 129 28.99 36.64 46.04
C ILE A 129 28.76 35.18 45.59
N ILE A 130 29.34 34.23 46.33
CA ILE A 130 29.16 32.80 46.05
C ILE A 130 27.68 32.39 46.22
N ALA A 131 27.02 32.85 47.27
CA ALA A 131 25.61 32.56 47.54
C ALA A 131 24.68 33.11 46.44
N GLU A 132 24.94 34.32 45.94
CA GLU A 132 24.19 34.90 44.82
C GLU A 132 24.37 34.11 43.52
N GLU A 133 25.60 33.67 43.21
CA GLU A 133 25.87 32.87 42.01
C GLU A 133 25.21 31.48 42.10
N ILE A 134 25.25 30.82 43.26
CA ILE A 134 24.52 29.56 43.50
C ILE A 134 23.00 29.75 43.25
N ARG A 135 22.44 30.86 43.73
CA ARG A 135 21.01 31.16 43.56
C ARG A 135 20.66 31.37 42.08
N LYS A 136 21.50 32.12 41.36
CA LYS A 136 21.35 32.37 39.92
C LYS A 136 21.43 31.07 39.11
N LEU A 137 22.43 30.23 39.37
CA LEU A 137 22.58 28.91 38.72
C LEU A 137 21.38 28.00 38.99
N SER A 138 20.85 28.03 40.22
CA SER A 138 19.66 27.24 40.59
C SER A 138 18.41 27.67 39.81
N VAL A 139 18.18 28.98 39.66
CA VAL A 139 17.06 29.51 38.86
C VAL A 139 17.23 29.12 37.38
N GLN A 140 18.42 29.31 36.82
CA GLN A 140 18.71 28.92 35.43
C GLN A 140 18.52 27.41 35.20
N SER A 141 18.94 26.57 36.17
CA SER A 141 18.75 25.12 36.11
C SER A 141 17.27 24.74 36.06
N LYS A 142 16.44 25.38 36.90
CA LYS A 142 14.99 25.18 36.90
C LYS A 142 14.37 25.57 35.56
N GLU A 143 14.68 26.76 35.03
CA GLU A 143 14.15 27.24 33.75
C GLU A 143 14.54 26.31 32.59
N ASN A 144 15.78 25.80 32.59
CA ASN A 144 16.22 24.84 31.58
C ASN A 144 15.47 23.50 31.70
N ALA A 145 15.24 23.01 32.92
CA ALA A 145 14.45 21.81 33.13
C ALA A 145 13.01 21.96 32.61
N GLU A 146 12.38 23.12 32.81
CA GLU A 146 11.05 23.44 32.26
C GLU A 146 11.04 23.45 30.73
N LYS A 147 12.06 24.03 30.09
CA LYS A 147 12.19 24.00 28.62
C LYS A 147 12.34 22.58 28.07
N ILE A 148 13.14 21.73 28.73
CA ILE A 148 13.31 20.33 28.32
C ILE A 148 11.99 19.56 28.52
N ALA A 149 11.24 19.82 29.58
CA ALA A 149 9.94 19.20 29.81
C ALA A 149 8.95 19.52 28.68
N ALA A 150 8.87 20.79 28.28
CA ALA A 150 8.03 21.20 27.15
C ALA A 150 8.44 20.55 25.81
N LEU A 151 9.75 20.38 25.56
CA LEU A 151 10.23 19.64 24.39
C LEU A 151 9.83 18.16 24.45
N THR A 152 9.91 17.55 25.63
CA THR A 152 9.54 16.14 25.85
C THR A 152 8.06 15.90 25.65
N GLU A 153 7.20 16.82 26.10
CA GLU A 153 5.76 16.78 25.86
C GLU A 153 5.44 16.86 24.35
N ARG A 154 6.15 17.74 23.62
CA ARG A 154 6.01 17.82 22.15
C ARG A 154 6.45 16.55 21.45
N ILE A 155 7.47 15.85 21.95
CA ILE A 155 7.86 14.53 21.45
C ILE A 155 6.72 13.53 21.66
N GLY A 156 6.12 13.49 22.85
CA GLY A 156 4.98 12.63 23.15
C GLY A 156 3.79 12.87 22.21
N ALA A 157 3.42 14.13 21.98
CA ALA A 157 2.37 14.49 21.04
C ALA A 157 2.69 14.04 19.60
N LYS A 158 3.93 14.21 19.15
CA LYS A 158 4.39 13.74 17.83
C LYS A 158 4.32 12.21 17.73
N MET A 159 4.69 11.48 18.79
CA MET A 159 4.57 10.03 18.82
C MET A 159 3.12 9.55 18.75
N SER A 160 2.17 10.27 19.35
CA SER A 160 0.74 9.99 19.19
C SER A 160 0.30 10.12 17.73
N SER A 161 0.71 11.18 17.04
CA SER A 161 0.38 11.35 15.61
C SER A 161 1.02 10.27 14.73
N VAL A 162 2.22 9.80 15.06
CA VAL A 162 2.87 8.68 14.35
C VAL A 162 2.10 7.37 14.58
N ALA A 163 1.59 7.14 15.80
CA ALA A 163 0.76 5.97 16.11
C ALA A 163 -0.53 5.96 15.28
N GLU A 164 -1.23 7.10 15.20
CA GLU A 164 -2.45 7.23 14.38
C GLU A 164 -2.18 6.96 12.89
N ALA A 165 -1.07 7.48 12.35
CA ALA A 165 -0.68 7.25 10.97
C ALA A 165 -0.32 5.77 10.71
N SER A 166 0.34 5.13 11.68
CA SER A 166 0.68 3.70 11.67
C SER A 166 -0.58 2.83 11.63
N GLU A 167 -1.58 3.14 12.45
CA GLU A 167 -2.87 2.44 12.43
C GLU A 167 -3.63 2.62 11.11
N ASP A 168 -3.61 3.82 10.51
CA ASP A 168 -4.21 4.04 9.19
C ASP A 168 -3.51 3.25 8.10
N SER A 169 -2.17 3.20 8.13
CA SER A 169 -1.36 2.40 7.21
C SER A 169 -1.67 0.90 7.32
N ALA A 170 -1.77 0.37 8.55
CA ALA A 170 -2.14 -1.02 8.81
C ALA A 170 -3.55 -1.35 8.26
N ARG A 171 -4.53 -0.46 8.49
CA ARG A 171 -5.89 -0.60 7.96
C ARG A 171 -5.91 -0.66 6.43
N ARG A 172 -5.23 0.28 5.76
CA ARG A 172 -5.15 0.32 4.29
C ARG A 172 -4.47 -0.91 3.72
N SER A 173 -3.41 -1.40 4.39
CA SER A 173 -2.74 -2.65 4.00
C SER A 173 -3.69 -3.85 4.04
N ASN A 174 -4.53 -3.94 5.08
CA ASN A 174 -5.51 -5.01 5.22
C ASN A 174 -6.63 -4.92 4.15
N GLU A 175 -7.13 -3.71 3.86
CA GLU A 175 -8.08 -3.47 2.77
C GLU A 175 -7.49 -3.89 1.41
N GLN A 176 -6.23 -3.50 1.16
CA GLN A 176 -5.50 -3.90 -0.04
C GLN A 176 -5.35 -5.43 -0.15
N ALA A 177 -5.00 -6.11 0.96
CA ALA A 177 -4.93 -7.57 0.98
C ALA A 177 -6.27 -8.23 0.64
N SER A 178 -7.39 -7.66 1.10
CA SER A 178 -8.72 -8.13 0.74
C SER A 178 -9.03 -7.93 -0.74
N ALA A 179 -8.73 -6.76 -1.29
CA ALA A 179 -8.89 -6.48 -2.73
C ALA A 179 -8.05 -7.43 -3.58
N THR A 180 -6.82 -7.74 -3.16
CA THR A 180 -5.94 -8.70 -3.83
C THR A 180 -6.53 -10.10 -3.86
N ARG A 181 -7.19 -10.57 -2.80
CA ARG A 181 -7.92 -11.86 -2.82
C ARG A 181 -9.05 -11.87 -3.84
N GLN A 182 -9.78 -10.76 -3.97
CA GLN A 182 -10.83 -10.65 -4.98
C GLN A 182 -10.24 -10.68 -6.41
N MET A 183 -9.12 -10.00 -6.63
CA MET A 183 -8.41 -10.04 -7.91
C MET A 183 -7.95 -11.46 -8.29
N VAL A 184 -7.56 -12.30 -7.32
CA VAL A 184 -7.22 -13.71 -7.59
C VAL A 184 -8.40 -14.44 -8.20
N VAL A 185 -9.60 -14.28 -7.64
CA VAL A 185 -10.82 -14.92 -8.15
C VAL A 185 -11.13 -14.45 -9.57
N SER A 186 -11.12 -13.15 -9.83
CA SER A 186 -11.34 -12.62 -11.19
C SER A 186 -10.28 -13.07 -12.19
N THR A 187 -9.03 -13.22 -11.76
CA THR A 187 -7.95 -13.73 -12.63
C THR A 187 -8.18 -15.19 -13.00
N GLN A 188 -8.66 -16.01 -12.05
CA GLN A 188 -9.03 -17.41 -12.34
C GLN A 188 -10.17 -17.50 -13.36
N GLU A 189 -11.16 -16.62 -13.30
CA GLU A 189 -12.23 -16.55 -14.30
C GLU A 189 -11.69 -16.21 -15.70
N VAL A 190 -10.74 -15.26 -15.79
CA VAL A 190 -10.08 -14.90 -17.05
C VAL A 190 -9.28 -16.08 -17.61
N THR A 191 -8.53 -16.80 -16.78
CA THR A 191 -7.79 -18.00 -17.22
C THR A 191 -8.74 -19.09 -17.73
N GLN A 192 -9.88 -19.31 -17.05
CA GLN A 192 -10.89 -20.27 -17.53
C GLN A 192 -11.50 -19.84 -18.86
N LEU A 193 -11.77 -18.54 -19.05
CA LEU A 193 -12.26 -18.01 -20.32
C LEU A 193 -11.23 -18.21 -21.43
N ALA A 194 -9.96 -17.90 -21.18
CA ALA A 194 -8.87 -18.11 -22.12
C ALA A 194 -8.79 -19.57 -22.56
N GLN A 195 -8.89 -20.51 -21.62
CA GLN A 195 -8.89 -21.95 -21.93
C GLN A 195 -10.07 -22.33 -22.83
N ARG A 196 -11.29 -21.88 -22.52
CA ARG A 196 -12.48 -22.15 -23.34
C ARG A 196 -12.37 -21.59 -24.75
N LEU A 197 -11.77 -20.40 -24.92
CA LEU A 197 -11.51 -19.83 -26.25
C LEU A 197 -10.48 -20.66 -27.03
N GLY A 198 -9.48 -21.20 -26.35
CA GLY A 198 -8.49 -22.12 -26.94
C GLY A 198 -9.14 -23.42 -27.43
N GLU A 199 -9.97 -24.05 -26.60
CA GLU A 199 -10.74 -25.25 -26.96
C GLU A 199 -11.69 -24.98 -28.14
N LEU A 200 -12.38 -23.82 -28.15
CA LEU A 200 -13.25 -23.42 -29.25
C LEU A 200 -12.45 -23.22 -30.55
N SER A 201 -11.29 -22.58 -30.48
CA SER A 201 -10.38 -22.42 -31.63
C SER A 201 -9.98 -23.77 -32.24
N GLU A 202 -9.62 -24.75 -31.40
CA GLU A 202 -9.28 -26.10 -31.86
C GLU A 202 -10.48 -26.80 -32.51
N SER A 203 -11.67 -26.67 -31.93
CA SER A 203 -12.88 -27.28 -32.49
C SER A 203 -13.28 -26.72 -33.87
N LEU A 204 -12.97 -25.45 -34.15
CA LEU A 204 -13.21 -24.82 -35.45
C LEU A 204 -12.20 -25.27 -36.51
N LYS A 205 -11.04 -25.81 -36.12
CA LYS A 205 -10.01 -26.30 -37.06
C LYS A 205 -10.25 -27.75 -37.49
N ALA A 206 -11.05 -28.51 -36.73
CA ALA A 206 -11.44 -29.91 -37.01
C ALA A 206 -12.52 -29.99 -38.11
#